data_AF-A0A2V8URZ7-F1
#
_entry.id   AF-A0A2V8URZ7-F1
#
_cell.length_a   1.000
_cell.length_b   1.000
_cell.length_c   1.000
_cell.angle_alpha   90.00
_cell.angle_beta   90.00
_cell.angle_gamma   90.00
#
_symmetry.space_group_name_H-M   'P 1'
#
loop_
_entity.id
_entity.type
_entity.pdbx_description
1 polymer ?
#
loop_
_entity_poly.entity_id
_entity_poly.type
_entity_poly.pdbx_seq_one_letter_code
_entity_poly.pdbx_strand_id
1 'polypeptide(L)' 'DAEQKRVAEAYIKQLDDAKVFHKPIVTEVTALKGFYPAEEYHQQFVRRNPNNSYVVVNAYPKLEKLKKQFPELLKKSK' A
#
# COMPACT_ATOMS: atom_id res chain seq x y z
N ASP A 1 -16.52 3.70 1.71
CA ASP A 1 -17.71 4.59 1.60
C ASP A 1 -17.66 5.34 0.26
N ALA A 2 -18.61 6.24 -0.01
CA ALA A 2 -18.64 7.02 -1.26
C ALA A 2 -17.42 7.95 -1.42
N GLU A 3 -16.88 8.46 -0.32
CA GLU A 3 -15.73 9.37 -0.35
C GLU A 3 -14.45 8.62 -0.72
N GLN A 4 -14.22 7.44 -0.14
CA GLN A 4 -13.10 6.58 -0.53
C GLN A 4 -13.11 6.23 -2.02
N LYS A 5 -14.30 5.91 -2.58
CA LYS A 5 -14.45 5.64 -4.01
C LYS A 5 -14.04 6.86 -4.85
N ARG A 6 -14.60 8.04 -4.52
CA ARG A 6 -14.29 9.31 -5.20
C ARG A 6 -12.80 9.62 -5.19
N VAL A 7 -12.14 9.48 -4.04
CA VAL A 7 -10.71 9.74 -3.88
C VAL A 7 -9.87 8.76 -4.71
N ALA A 8 -10.20 7.47 -4.67
CA ALA A 8 -9.46 6.45 -5.43
C ALA A 8 -9.58 6.67 -6.95
N GLU A 9 -10.79 6.89 -7.46
CA GLU A 9 -11.03 7.14 -8.89
C GLU A 9 -10.37 8.43 -9.36
N ALA A 10 -10.45 9.51 -8.58
CA ALA A 10 -9.79 10.77 -8.90
C ALA A 10 -8.26 10.61 -8.98
N TYR A 11 -7.66 9.84 -8.08
CA TYR A 11 -6.22 9.63 -8.07
C TYR A 11 -5.75 8.74 -9.22
N ILE A 12 -6.51 7.69 -9.57
CA ILE A 12 -6.24 6.89 -10.78
C ILE A 12 -6.26 7.80 -12.01
N LYS A 13 -7.31 8.62 -12.16
CA LYS A 13 -7.42 9.55 -13.29
C LYS A 13 -6.23 10.51 -13.34
N GLN A 14 -5.82 11.08 -12.21
CA GLN A 14 -4.67 11.97 -12.13
C GLN A 14 -3.39 11.31 -12.66
N LEU A 15 -3.13 10.05 -12.28
CA LEU A 15 -1.94 9.31 -12.72
C LEU A 15 -1.98 8.94 -14.21
N ASP A 16 -3.16 8.58 -14.73
CA ASP A 16 -3.37 8.25 -16.15
C ASP A 16 -3.26 9.48 -17.07
N ASP A 17 -3.78 10.63 -16.63
CA ASP A 17 -3.65 11.92 -17.32
C ASP A 17 -2.17 12.35 -17.35
N ALA A 18 -1.46 12.19 -16.23
CA ALA A 18 -0.05 12.52 -16.10
C ALA A 18 0.90 11.51 -16.78
N LYS A 19 0.37 10.40 -17.32
CA LYS A 19 1.15 9.33 -17.98
C LYS A 19 2.32 8.81 -17.13
N VAL A 20 2.10 8.73 -15.80
CA VAL A 20 3.11 8.20 -14.86
C VAL A 20 3.48 6.76 -15.20
N PHE A 21 2.50 5.99 -15.69
CA PHE A 21 2.70 4.65 -16.21
C PHE A 21 2.54 4.64 -17.74
N HIS A 22 3.34 3.81 -18.41
CA HIS A 22 3.23 3.65 -19.86
C HIS A 22 1.87 3.07 -20.28
N LYS A 23 1.27 2.21 -19.45
CA LYS A 23 -0.02 1.57 -19.70
C LYS A 23 -1.08 2.07 -18.71
N PRO A 24 -2.37 2.04 -19.07
CA PRO A 24 -3.46 2.42 -18.16
C PRO A 24 -3.47 1.61 -16.87
N ILE A 25 -3.92 2.22 -15.78
CA ILE A 25 -4.14 1.55 -14.50
C ILE A 25 -5.39 0.65 -14.58
N VAL A 26 -5.25 -0.63 -14.21
CA VAL A 26 -6.33 -1.64 -14.25
C VAL A 26 -6.88 -2.01 -12.87
N THR A 27 -6.57 -1.22 -11.84
CA THR A 27 -7.01 -1.46 -10.46
C THR A 27 -8.53 -1.43 -10.35
N GLU A 28 -9.13 -2.48 -9.79
CA GLU A 28 -10.57 -2.54 -9.52
C GLU A 28 -10.95 -1.61 -8.35
N VAL A 29 -11.93 -0.73 -8.57
CA VAL A 29 -12.54 0.11 -7.52
C VAL A 29 -13.98 -0.33 -7.30
N THR A 30 -14.19 -1.18 -6.30
CA THR A 30 -15.49 -1.81 -6.01
C THR A 30 -15.85 -1.69 -4.54
N ALA A 31 -17.15 -1.88 -4.23
CA ALA A 31 -17.61 -1.89 -2.86
C ALA A 31 -17.14 -3.15 -2.13
N LEU A 32 -16.66 -3.00 -0.89
CA LEU A 32 -16.30 -4.12 -0.03
C LEU A 32 -17.56 -4.94 0.29
N LYS A 33 -17.60 -6.21 -0.16
CA LYS A 33 -18.70 -7.14 0.11
C LYS A 33 -18.51 -7.94 1.39
N GLY A 34 -17.26 -8.30 1.69
CA GLY A 34 -16.87 -9.07 2.87
C GLY A 34 -15.36 -9.15 2.97
N PHE A 35 -14.85 -9.31 4.18
CA PHE A 35 -13.42 -9.47 4.45
C PHE A 35 -13.23 -10.66 5.40
N TYR A 36 -12.38 -11.61 4.99
CA TYR A 36 -12.07 -12.79 5.77
C TYR A 36 -10.61 -12.69 6.21
N PRO A 37 -10.32 -12.66 7.52
CA PRO A 37 -8.95 -12.63 8.00
C PRO A 37 -8.15 -13.83 7.46
N ALA A 38 -6.96 -13.57 6.96
CA ALA A 38 -5.99 -14.62 6.67
C ALA A 38 -5.53 -15.31 7.97
N GLU A 39 -4.96 -16.51 7.83
CA GLU A 39 -4.44 -17.33 8.91
C GLU A 39 -3.45 -16.56 9.81
N GLU A 40 -3.36 -16.96 11.08
CA GLU A 40 -2.62 -16.19 12.08
C GLU A 40 -1.14 -16.03 11.75
N TYR A 41 -0.52 -17.01 11.08
CA TYR A 41 0.88 -16.90 10.68
C TYR A 41 1.13 -15.84 9.59
N HIS A 42 0.10 -15.44 8.83
CA HIS A 42 0.18 -14.31 7.89
C HIS A 42 0.13 -12.96 8.61
N GLN A 43 -0.43 -12.90 9.82
CA GLN A 43 -0.55 -11.66 10.57
C GLN A 43 0.81 -11.19 11.06
N GLN A 44 1.10 -9.90 10.87
CA GLN A 44 2.35 -9.26 11.30
C GLN A 44 3.61 -9.95 10.75
N PHE A 45 3.52 -10.55 9.55
CA PHE A 45 4.58 -11.39 8.98
C PHE A 45 5.96 -10.72 8.96
N VAL A 46 6.03 -9.45 8.52
CA VAL A 46 7.29 -8.66 8.48
C VAL A 46 7.92 -8.53 9.87
N ARG A 47 7.10 -8.30 10.91
CA ARG A 47 7.56 -8.15 12.29
C ARG A 47 8.04 -9.47 12.88
N ARG A 48 7.35 -10.57 12.58
CA ARG A 48 7.64 -11.91 13.10
C ARG A 48 8.80 -12.59 12.37
N ASN A 49 9.07 -12.20 11.12
CA ASN A 49 10.08 -12.83 10.26
C ASN A 49 11.06 -11.80 9.67
N PRO A 50 11.78 -11.02 10.51
CA PRO A 50 12.57 -9.88 10.04
C PRO A 50 13.72 -10.27 9.10
N ASN A 51 14.20 -11.52 9.18
CA ASN A 51 15.32 -12.02 8.37
C ASN A 51 14.86 -12.89 7.18
N ASN A 52 13.55 -13.03 6.96
CA ASN A 52 13.05 -13.76 5.80
C ASN A 52 13.48 -13.05 4.51
N SER A 53 13.97 -13.81 3.52
CA SER A 53 14.50 -13.25 2.27
C SER A 53 13.49 -12.36 1.55
N TYR A 54 12.21 -12.72 1.57
CA TYR A 54 11.15 -11.89 1.00
C TYR A 54 11.04 -10.54 1.72
N VAL A 55 11.12 -10.53 3.05
CA VAL A 55 11.05 -9.31 3.88
C VAL A 55 12.25 -8.40 3.59
N VAL A 56 13.45 -8.97 3.60
CA VAL A 56 14.69 -8.21 3.37
C VAL A 56 14.73 -7.59 1.98
N VAL A 57 14.34 -8.36 0.95
CA VAL A 57 14.43 -7.91 -0.44
C VAL A 57 13.28 -6.98 -0.84
N ASN A 58 12.07 -7.18 -0.28
CA ASN A 58 10.88 -6.48 -0.77
C ASN A 58 10.25 -5.52 0.24
N ALA A 59 10.18 -5.89 1.52
CA ALA A 59 9.45 -5.11 2.52
C ALA A 59 10.29 -3.96 3.08
N TYR A 60 11.53 -4.23 3.51
CA TYR A 60 12.38 -3.18 4.07
C TYR A 60 12.68 -2.04 3.09
N PRO A 61 13.01 -2.28 1.80
CA PRO A 61 13.23 -1.19 0.86
C PRO A 61 12.02 -0.27 0.70
N LYS A 62 10.80 -0.82 0.76
CA LYS A 62 9.56 -0.03 0.72
C LYS A 62 9.38 0.81 1.99
N LEU A 63 9.71 0.26 3.16
CA LEU A 63 9.65 0.99 4.43
C LEU A 63 10.69 2.13 4.48
N GLU A 64 11.92 1.88 4.03
CA GLU A 64 12.95 2.92 3.98
C GLU A 64 12.60 4.02 2.98
N LYS A 65 12.03 3.66 1.82
CA LYS A 65 11.50 4.64 0.86
C LYS A 65 10.39 5.49 1.48
N LEU A 66 9.45 4.88 2.21
CA LEU A 66 8.39 5.60 2.92
C LEU A 66 8.99 6.60 3.92
N LYS A 67 9.93 6.14 4.77
CA LYS A 67 10.58 7.01 5.78
C LYS A 67 11.31 8.19 5.16
N LYS A 68 11.99 7.96 4.03
CA LYS A 68 12.72 9.00 3.32
C LYS A 68 11.80 10.02 2.64
N GLN A 69 10.69 9.57 2.06
CA GLN A 69 9.80 10.44 1.28
C GLN A 69 8.78 11.20 2.14
N PHE A 70 8.37 10.64 3.28
CA PHE A 70 7.30 11.20 4.10
C PHE A 70 7.64 11.24 5.59
N PRO A 71 8.82 11.77 5.99
CA PRO A 71 9.24 11.77 7.39
C PRO A 71 8.24 12.47 8.31
N GLU A 72 7.61 13.55 7.85
CA GLU A 72 6.65 14.35 8.62
C GLU A 72 5.31 13.64 8.90
N LEU A 73 4.96 12.64 8.07
CA LEU A 73 3.72 11.87 8.22
C LEU A 73 3.91 10.63 9.08
N LEU A 74 5.14 10.30 9.45
CA LEU A 74 5.41 9.20 10.34
C LEU A 74 4.93 9.54 11.75
N LYS A 75 4.25 8.57 12.36
CA LYS A 75 3.93 8.65 13.79
C LYS A 75 5.25 8.79 14.54
N LYS A 76 5.40 9.89 15.29
CA LYS A 76 6.52 10.06 16.22
C LYS A 76 6.56 8.83 17.13
N SER A 77 7.73 8.23 17.30
CA SER A 77 7.89 7.17 18.29
C SER A 77 7.33 7.67 19.62
N LYS A 78 6.47 6.87 20.25
CA LYS A 78 6.29 7.02 21.70
C LYS A 78 7.60 6.67 22.39
#